data_AF-A0A9W4RT81-F1
#
_entry.id   AF-A0A9W4RT81-F1
#
_cell.length_a   1.000
_cell.length_b   1.000
_cell.length_c   1.000
_cell.angle_alpha   90.00
_cell.angle_beta   90.00
_cell.angle_gamma   90.00
#
_symmetry.space_group_name_H-M   'P 1'
#
loop_
_entity.id
_entity.type
_entity.pdbx_description
1 polymer ?
#
loop_
_entity_poly.entity_id
_entity_poly.type
_entity_poly.pdbx_seq_one_letter_code
_entity_poly.pdbx_strand_id
1 'polypeptide(L)'
;MTAGEGQPNPTGQIWAIGASQAKPPSDRSPVSQNFDNRTGTSAYSLSIDRIDSEFPDLTTPQRWLTTNTYNAEEAAEIKKRRAFRKFSYRGIDLEALLDLDSEQLRDVVHARARRRINRGLKRRPMGLIKKLRKAKQEAKPNEKPDLVKTHLRDMIVVPEMIGSVIGIYSGKEFNQVEIKPEMVGHYLAEFSISYKPVKHGRPGIGATHSSRFIPLK
;
A
#
# COMPACT_ATOMS: atom_id res chain seq x y z
N MET A 1 66.93 4.23 -4.05
CA MET A 1 66.42 4.61 -5.39
C MET A 1 65.79 3.34 -5.93
N THR A 2 64.48 3.11 -5.91
CA THR A 2 63.37 3.92 -6.40
C THR A 2 62.09 3.59 -5.60
N ALA A 3 61.26 4.61 -5.38
CA ALA A 3 59.94 4.50 -4.78
C ALA A 3 58.94 3.90 -5.78
N GLY A 4 57.99 3.10 -5.27
CA GLY A 4 56.87 2.52 -6.03
C GLY A 4 55.60 2.55 -5.18
N GLU A 5 54.97 3.72 -5.22
CA GLU A 5 53.57 4.11 -4.96
C GLU A 5 52.61 3.04 -4.39
N GLY A 6 52.32 3.17 -3.09
CA GLY A 6 51.03 2.76 -2.52
C GLY A 6 50.05 3.94 -2.59
N GLN A 7 48.92 3.75 -3.28
CA GLN A 7 47.80 4.69 -3.28
C GLN A 7 46.74 4.22 -2.27
N PRO A 8 46.49 4.95 -1.17
CA PRO A 8 45.31 4.76 -0.33
C PRO A 8 44.10 5.54 -0.90
N ASN A 9 42.93 4.89 -0.94
CA ASN A 9 41.65 5.54 -1.22
C ASN A 9 41.34 6.63 -0.17
N PRO A 10 41.08 7.89 -0.56
CA PRO A 10 40.62 8.90 0.36
C PRO A 10 39.10 8.86 0.55
N THR A 11 38.72 8.73 1.81
CA THR A 11 37.40 9.02 2.34
C THR A 11 37.07 10.51 2.22
N GLY A 12 35.84 10.82 1.85
CA GLY A 12 35.17 12.08 2.23
C GLY A 12 35.11 13.16 1.15
N GLN A 13 33.91 13.36 0.60
CA GLN A 13 33.24 14.66 0.55
C GLN A 13 31.76 14.51 0.15
N ILE A 14 30.91 15.04 1.00
CA ILE A 14 29.47 15.27 0.86
C ILE A 14 29.29 16.78 0.57
N TRP A 15 28.05 17.23 0.32
CA TRP A 15 27.56 18.58 -0.06
C TRP A 15 27.58 18.79 -1.59
N ALA A 16 26.53 19.24 -2.29
CA ALA A 16 25.45 20.16 -1.94
C ALA A 16 24.28 20.05 -2.98
N ILE A 17 23.03 20.05 -2.51
CA ILE A 17 21.97 21.08 -2.68
C ILE A 17 21.26 21.11 -4.06
N GLY A 18 19.95 20.89 -4.02
CA GLY A 18 19.04 21.10 -5.14
C GLY A 18 17.57 20.81 -4.80
N ALA A 19 17.07 21.35 -3.68
CA ALA A 19 15.66 21.27 -3.31
C ALA A 19 14.83 22.25 -4.19
N SER A 20 14.17 21.71 -5.21
CA SER A 20 13.16 22.41 -6.00
C SER A 20 11.90 22.61 -5.15
N GLN A 21 11.52 23.88 -4.98
CA GLN A 21 10.39 24.36 -4.20
C GLN A 21 9.06 23.67 -4.58
N ALA A 22 8.39 23.07 -3.60
CA ALA A 22 6.98 22.71 -3.69
C ALA A 22 6.15 23.86 -3.11
N LYS A 23 5.25 24.44 -3.93
CA LYS A 23 4.30 25.48 -3.53
C LYS A 23 3.14 24.83 -2.75
N PRO A 24 2.76 25.33 -1.55
CA PRO A 24 1.62 24.78 -0.83
C PRO A 24 0.29 25.10 -1.53
N PRO A 25 -0.76 24.26 -1.37
CA PRO A 25 -2.06 24.51 -1.96
C PRO A 25 -2.75 25.70 -1.31
N SER A 26 -3.39 26.54 -2.14
CA SER A 26 -4.19 27.68 -1.72
C SER A 26 -5.46 27.24 -1.00
N ASP A 27 -5.59 27.64 0.27
CA ASP A 27 -6.80 27.45 1.06
C ASP A 27 -7.97 28.24 0.47
N ARG A 28 -9.10 27.54 0.27
CA ARG A 28 -10.40 28.15 -0.03
C ARG A 28 -10.96 28.69 1.29
N SER A 29 -11.21 29.99 1.34
CA SER A 29 -11.97 30.65 2.41
C SER A 29 -13.41 30.12 2.51
N PRO A 30 -13.94 29.80 3.70
CA PRO A 30 -15.36 29.51 3.84
C PRO A 30 -16.16 30.81 3.90
N VAL A 31 -17.21 30.88 3.07
CA VAL A 31 -18.23 31.92 3.05
C VAL A 31 -19.08 31.80 4.32
N SER A 32 -19.09 32.82 5.16
CA SER A 32 -20.01 32.97 6.29
C SER A 32 -21.41 33.29 5.78
N GLN A 33 -22.37 32.39 6.00
CA GLN A 33 -23.79 32.74 5.95
C GLN A 33 -24.30 32.96 7.37
N ASN A 34 -24.76 34.18 7.60
CA ASN A 34 -25.38 34.63 8.85
C ASN A 34 -26.70 33.87 9.07
N PHE A 35 -26.92 33.40 10.30
CA PHE A 35 -28.23 33.01 10.78
C PHE A 35 -28.56 33.85 12.01
N ASP A 36 -29.49 34.79 11.81
CA ASP A 36 -30.06 35.65 12.83
C ASP A 36 -30.90 34.84 13.82
N ASN A 37 -30.52 34.86 15.11
CA ASN A 37 -31.39 34.44 16.20
C ASN A 37 -31.58 35.59 17.18
N ARG A 38 -32.71 36.28 17.05
CA ARG A 38 -33.26 37.20 18.05
C ARG A 38 -34.30 36.46 18.91
N THR A 39 -34.35 36.86 20.18
CA THR A 39 -35.33 36.53 21.24
C THR A 39 -35.10 35.18 21.94
N GLY A 40 -35.06 35.04 23.26
CA GLY A 40 -35.18 35.97 24.38
C GLY A 40 -35.06 35.23 25.72
N THR A 41 -34.61 35.95 26.75
CA THR A 41 -35.02 35.90 28.18
C THR A 41 -35.05 34.57 28.97
N SER A 42 -34.18 34.48 29.99
CA SER A 42 -34.54 34.29 31.42
C SER A 42 -33.24 34.08 32.22
N ALA A 43 -32.65 35.12 32.84
CA ALA A 43 -32.88 35.51 34.24
C ALA A 43 -32.70 34.37 35.25
N TYR A 44 -31.50 34.26 35.86
CA TYR A 44 -31.33 34.00 37.29
C TYR A 44 -30.09 34.74 37.79
N SER A 45 -30.34 35.60 38.76
CA SER A 45 -29.43 36.43 39.55
C SER A 45 -28.57 35.59 40.49
N LEU A 46 -27.28 35.92 40.61
CA LEU A 46 -26.57 35.91 41.89
C LEU A 46 -25.45 36.96 41.84
N SER A 47 -25.73 38.06 42.54
CA SER A 47 -24.86 38.86 43.40
C SER A 47 -23.40 39.11 43.02
N ILE A 48 -23.15 40.39 42.76
CA ILE A 48 -21.87 41.10 42.81
C ILE A 48 -21.22 40.89 44.18
N ASP A 49 -19.95 40.47 44.17
CA ASP A 49 -18.93 41.04 45.06
C ASP A 49 -17.67 41.37 44.25
N ARG A 50 -17.32 42.65 44.37
CA ARG A 50 -16.14 43.37 43.89
C ARG A 50 -14.88 42.75 44.49
N ILE A 51 -13.78 42.65 43.73
CA ILE A 51 -12.38 42.90 44.13
C ILE A 51 -11.44 42.61 42.94
N ASP A 52 -10.85 43.71 42.45
CA ASP A 52 -9.48 43.88 41.95
C ASP A 52 -9.05 43.08 40.71
N SER A 53 -9.08 43.67 39.51
CA SER A 53 -7.97 44.46 38.95
C SER A 53 -6.62 43.73 38.98
N GLU A 54 -6.40 42.81 38.05
CA GLU A 54 -5.05 42.42 37.60
C GLU A 54 -5.19 41.68 36.25
N PHE A 55 -5.14 42.45 35.16
CA PHE A 55 -4.86 41.89 33.85
C PHE A 55 -3.36 41.58 33.81
N PRO A 56 -2.91 40.32 33.58
CA PRO A 56 -1.50 40.04 33.53
C PRO A 56 -0.86 40.70 32.32
N ASP A 57 0.14 41.53 32.61
CA ASP A 57 0.91 42.33 31.68
C ASP A 57 1.56 41.48 30.58
N LEU A 58 1.55 42.00 29.36
CA LEU A 58 2.10 41.38 28.14
C LEU A 58 3.65 41.29 28.12
N THR A 59 4.31 41.34 29.26
CA THR A 59 5.78 41.31 29.39
C THR A 59 6.33 39.98 29.90
N THR A 60 5.49 38.97 30.15
CA THR A 60 5.98 37.61 30.36
C THR A 60 6.11 36.91 29.01
N PRO A 61 7.31 36.49 28.54
CA PRO A 61 7.41 35.71 27.33
C PRO A 61 6.61 34.43 27.54
N GLN A 62 5.57 34.23 26.73
CA GLN A 62 4.83 32.98 26.75
C GLN A 62 5.83 31.84 26.65
N ARG A 63 5.86 30.96 27.65
CA ARG A 63 6.72 29.78 27.66
C ARG A 63 6.22 28.80 26.60
N TRP A 64 6.54 29.08 25.33
CA TRP A 64 6.31 28.19 24.19
C TRP A 64 7.32 27.04 24.12
N LEU A 65 8.16 26.88 25.14
CA LEU A 65 8.92 25.66 25.38
C LEU A 65 8.07 24.66 26.18
N THR A 66 6.95 24.22 25.60
CA THR A 66 6.48 22.86 25.85
C THR A 66 7.24 21.97 24.89
N THR A 67 8.20 21.23 25.45
CA THR A 67 8.93 20.18 24.78
C THR A 67 7.99 19.33 23.95
N ASN A 68 8.08 19.46 22.62
CA ASN A 68 7.54 18.48 21.70
C ASN A 68 8.43 17.24 21.85
N THR A 69 8.27 16.52 22.96
CA THR A 69 8.98 15.27 23.21
C THR A 69 8.42 14.27 22.23
N TYR A 70 9.12 14.10 21.12
CA TYR A 70 8.95 12.95 20.26
C TYR A 70 9.27 11.71 21.11
N ASN A 71 8.23 11.12 21.71
CA ASN A 71 8.38 9.93 22.53
C ASN A 71 8.58 8.74 21.59
N ALA A 72 9.84 8.41 21.34
CA ALA A 72 10.25 7.34 20.43
C ALA A 72 9.68 5.97 20.85
N GLU A 73 9.42 5.77 22.14
CA GLU A 73 8.87 4.54 22.70
C GLU A 73 7.38 4.41 22.40
N GLU A 74 6.59 5.48 22.60
CA GLU A 74 5.17 5.51 22.18
C GLU A 74 5.01 5.40 20.66
N ALA A 75 5.89 6.04 19.89
CA ALA A 75 5.91 5.89 18.43
C ALA A 75 6.27 4.45 18.00
N ALA A 76 7.19 3.79 18.70
CA ALA A 76 7.55 2.39 18.48
C ALA A 76 6.44 1.42 18.91
N GLU A 77 5.71 1.72 20.00
CA GLU A 77 4.54 0.96 20.40
C GLU A 77 3.35 1.15 19.47
N ILE A 78 3.11 2.36 18.96
CA ILE A 78 2.12 2.61 17.90
C ILE A 78 2.53 1.86 16.63
N LYS A 79 3.83 1.76 16.33
CA LYS A 79 4.38 0.97 15.22
C LYS A 79 4.24 -0.55 15.46
N LYS A 80 4.38 -1.04 16.70
CA LYS A 80 4.12 -2.43 17.12
C LYS A 80 2.62 -2.76 17.17
N ARG A 81 1.75 -1.83 17.57
CA ARG A 81 0.28 -1.98 17.50
C ARG A 81 -0.24 -1.89 16.06
N ARG A 82 0.45 -1.13 15.20
CA ARG A 82 0.30 -1.20 13.73
C ARG A 82 0.92 -2.47 13.14
N ALA A 83 1.65 -3.27 13.93
CA ALA A 83 2.33 -4.45 13.43
C ALA A 83 1.36 -5.63 13.34
N PHE A 84 1.39 -6.27 12.18
CA PHE A 84 0.85 -7.60 11.89
C PHE A 84 -0.58 -7.83 12.43
N ARG A 85 -1.56 -7.24 11.73
CA ARG A 85 -2.93 -7.80 11.79
C ARG A 85 -2.83 -9.25 11.34
N LYS A 86 -3.18 -10.18 12.24
CA LYS A 86 -3.37 -11.59 11.89
C LYS A 86 -4.35 -11.63 10.71
N PHE A 87 -3.93 -12.26 9.62
CA PHE A 87 -4.78 -12.37 8.45
C PHE A 87 -5.89 -13.38 8.74
N SER A 88 -7.13 -12.91 8.66
CA SER A 88 -8.33 -13.73 8.75
C SER A 88 -9.12 -13.60 7.44
N TYR A 89 -9.42 -14.72 6.78
CA TYR A 89 -10.30 -14.75 5.61
C TYR A 89 -11.73 -15.09 6.06
N ARG A 90 -12.63 -14.10 6.00
CA ARG A 90 -14.05 -14.26 6.38
C ARG A 90 -14.25 -14.88 7.79
N GLY A 91 -13.39 -14.51 8.74
CA GLY A 91 -13.43 -15.01 10.12
C GLY A 91 -12.66 -16.31 10.34
N ILE A 92 -11.97 -16.84 9.33
CA ILE A 92 -11.11 -18.02 9.43
C ILE A 92 -9.65 -17.56 9.44
N ASP A 93 -8.89 -17.99 10.44
CA ASP A 93 -7.47 -17.66 10.55
C ASP A 93 -6.63 -18.36 9.47
N LEU A 94 -5.43 -17.85 9.22
CA LEU A 94 -4.54 -18.38 8.18
C LEU A 94 -4.19 -19.86 8.37
N GLU A 95 -3.93 -20.31 9.60
CA GLU A 95 -3.59 -21.70 9.90
C GLU A 95 -4.78 -22.62 9.58
N ALA A 96 -5.95 -22.30 10.12
CA ALA A 96 -7.19 -23.01 9.82
C ALA A 96 -7.52 -23.01 8.32
N LEU A 97 -7.24 -21.90 7.60
CA LEU A 97 -7.48 -21.78 6.17
C LEU A 97 -6.60 -22.71 5.31
N LEU A 98 -5.39 -23.06 5.78
CA LEU A 98 -4.50 -24.00 5.10
C LEU A 98 -4.94 -25.46 5.26
N ASP A 99 -5.61 -25.77 6.37
CA ASP A 99 -6.10 -27.12 6.67
C ASP A 99 -7.49 -27.40 6.09
N LEU A 100 -8.17 -26.39 5.54
CA LEU A 100 -9.49 -26.56 4.90
C LEU A 100 -9.42 -27.42 3.65
N ASP A 101 -10.38 -28.34 3.53
CA ASP A 101 -10.58 -29.09 2.30
C ASP A 101 -11.20 -28.23 1.18
N SER A 102 -11.04 -28.69 -0.07
CA SER A 102 -11.61 -28.06 -1.26
C SER A 102 -13.14 -27.90 -1.20
N GLU A 103 -13.84 -28.83 -0.57
CA GLU A 103 -15.30 -28.75 -0.39
C GLU A 103 -15.70 -27.68 0.62
N GLN A 104 -14.96 -27.54 1.72
CA GLN A 104 -15.23 -26.52 2.73
C GLN A 104 -14.87 -25.12 2.21
N LEU A 105 -13.77 -25.02 1.46
CA LEU A 105 -13.34 -23.76 0.84
C LEU A 105 -14.41 -23.18 -0.10
N ARG A 106 -15.13 -24.03 -0.83
CA ARG A 106 -16.21 -23.66 -1.75
C ARG A 106 -17.26 -22.76 -1.09
N ASP A 107 -17.63 -23.04 0.15
CA ASP A 107 -18.71 -22.34 0.85
C ASP A 107 -18.26 -21.01 1.47
N VAL A 108 -16.95 -20.87 1.69
CA VAL A 108 -16.34 -19.65 2.20
C VAL A 108 -16.08 -18.65 1.06
N VAL A 109 -15.66 -19.11 -0.12
CA VAL A 109 -15.31 -18.21 -1.24
C VAL A 109 -16.53 -17.55 -1.91
N HIS A 110 -16.26 -16.51 -2.71
CA HIS A 110 -17.28 -15.77 -3.46
C HIS A 110 -17.97 -16.63 -4.53
N ALA A 111 -19.17 -16.21 -4.97
CA ALA A 111 -20.06 -17.00 -5.85
C ALA A 111 -19.39 -17.46 -7.16
N ARG A 112 -18.62 -16.60 -7.82
CA ARG A 112 -17.88 -16.94 -9.05
C ARG A 112 -16.81 -18.03 -8.82
N ALA A 113 -16.05 -17.95 -7.72
CA ALA A 113 -15.04 -18.94 -7.36
C ALA A 113 -15.71 -20.27 -6.99
N ARG A 114 -16.77 -20.21 -6.18
CA ARG A 114 -17.64 -21.34 -5.84
C ARG A 114 -18.12 -22.09 -7.08
N ARG A 115 -18.71 -21.35 -8.05
CA ARG A 115 -19.18 -21.93 -9.33
C ARG A 115 -18.05 -22.61 -10.11
N ARG A 116 -16.83 -22.08 -10.07
CA ARG A 116 -15.68 -22.67 -10.76
C ARG A 116 -15.23 -23.97 -10.09
N ILE A 117 -15.16 -24.00 -8.76
CA ILE A 117 -14.82 -25.19 -7.97
C ILE A 117 -15.88 -26.28 -8.20
N ASN A 118 -17.18 -25.94 -8.18
CA ASN A 118 -18.28 -26.89 -8.42
C ASN A 118 -18.24 -27.54 -9.80
N ARG A 119 -17.79 -26.79 -10.80
CA ARG A 119 -17.62 -27.30 -12.17
C ARG A 119 -16.37 -28.19 -12.30
N GLY A 120 -15.57 -28.29 -11.26
CA GLY A 120 -14.33 -29.06 -11.21
C GLY A 120 -13.12 -28.28 -11.74
N LEU A 121 -11.99 -28.50 -11.07
CA LEU A 121 -10.68 -28.10 -11.57
C LEU A 121 -10.20 -29.13 -12.59
N LYS A 122 -10.04 -28.71 -13.85
CA LYS A 122 -9.54 -29.57 -14.93
C LYS A 122 -8.09 -30.01 -14.66
N ARG A 123 -7.58 -30.96 -15.48
CA ARG A 123 -6.20 -31.46 -15.43
C ARG A 123 -5.12 -30.37 -15.41
N ARG A 124 -5.32 -29.27 -16.15
CA ARG A 124 -4.35 -28.17 -16.26
C ARG A 124 -4.15 -27.43 -14.91
N PRO A 125 -5.20 -26.90 -14.25
CA PRO A 125 -5.14 -26.42 -12.86
C PRO A 125 -4.45 -27.36 -11.88
N MET A 126 -4.82 -28.65 -11.87
CA MET A 126 -4.23 -29.64 -10.96
C MET A 126 -2.73 -29.84 -11.23
N GLY A 127 -2.31 -29.79 -12.49
CA GLY A 127 -0.90 -29.84 -12.87
C GLY A 127 -0.11 -28.64 -12.34
N LEU A 128 -0.71 -27.45 -12.27
CA LEU A 128 -0.07 -26.27 -11.69
C LEU A 128 0.12 -26.43 -10.17
N ILE A 129 -0.91 -26.88 -9.45
CA ILE A 129 -0.84 -27.12 -7.99
C ILE A 129 0.27 -28.12 -7.68
N LYS A 130 0.37 -29.22 -8.43
CA LYS A 130 1.45 -30.22 -8.25
C LYS A 130 2.85 -29.63 -8.43
N LYS A 131 3.05 -28.77 -9.44
CA LYS A 131 4.33 -28.08 -9.65
C LYS A 131 4.67 -27.14 -8.51
N LEU A 132 3.68 -26.41 -7.99
CA LEU A 132 3.87 -25.50 -6.86
C LEU A 132 4.18 -26.24 -5.55
N ARG A 133 3.52 -27.39 -5.31
CA ARG A 133 3.82 -28.27 -4.17
C ARG A 133 5.27 -28.76 -4.23
N LYS A 134 5.71 -29.20 -5.42
CA LYS A 134 7.10 -29.62 -5.65
C LYS A 134 8.09 -28.48 -5.38
N ALA A 135 7.85 -27.30 -5.97
CA ALA A 135 8.72 -26.13 -5.77
C ALA A 135 8.80 -25.68 -4.31
N LYS A 136 7.72 -25.80 -3.53
CA LYS A 136 7.72 -25.53 -2.08
C LYS A 136 8.52 -26.56 -1.28
N GLN A 137 8.49 -27.83 -1.68
CA GLN A 137 9.24 -28.90 -1.01
C GLN A 137 10.75 -28.82 -1.28
N GLU A 138 11.14 -28.39 -2.49
CA GLU A 138 12.54 -28.25 -2.89
C GLU A 138 13.19 -26.96 -2.35
N ALA A 139 12.39 -25.99 -1.88
CA ALA A 139 12.88 -24.74 -1.33
C ALA A 139 13.65 -24.98 -0.02
N LYS A 140 14.80 -24.33 0.12
CA LYS A 140 15.57 -24.33 1.36
C LYS A 140 14.83 -23.53 2.45
N PRO A 141 15.04 -23.87 3.74
CA PRO A 141 14.48 -23.08 4.82
C PRO A 141 14.95 -21.62 4.71
N ASN A 142 14.02 -20.67 4.81
CA ASN A 142 14.19 -19.21 4.64
C ASN A 142 14.39 -18.69 3.21
N GLU A 143 14.41 -19.54 2.18
CA GLU A 143 14.46 -19.09 0.79
C GLU A 143 13.06 -19.09 0.15
N LYS A 144 12.85 -18.17 -0.81
CA LYS A 144 11.61 -18.16 -1.59
C LYS A 144 11.63 -19.34 -2.58
N PRO A 145 10.49 -20.02 -2.80
CA PRO A 145 10.42 -21.13 -3.73
C PRO A 145 10.66 -20.67 -5.17
N ASP A 146 11.11 -21.61 -6.00
CA ASP A 146 11.40 -21.37 -7.41
C ASP A 146 10.19 -20.86 -8.19
N LEU A 147 10.47 -20.00 -9.17
CA LEU A 147 9.46 -19.38 -10.02
C LEU A 147 8.78 -20.41 -10.92
N VAL A 148 7.49 -20.65 -10.71
CA VAL A 148 6.66 -21.48 -11.60
C VAL A 148 5.92 -20.61 -12.60
N LYS A 149 6.26 -20.74 -13.89
CA LYS A 149 5.61 -20.01 -15.00
C LYS A 149 4.28 -20.65 -15.39
N THR A 150 3.25 -19.84 -15.60
CA THR A 150 1.92 -20.29 -15.99
C THR A 150 1.23 -19.33 -16.95
N HIS A 151 0.44 -19.89 -17.87
CA HIS A 151 -0.50 -19.17 -18.73
C HIS A 151 -1.94 -19.23 -18.21
N LEU A 152 -2.18 -19.98 -17.12
CA LEU A 152 -3.51 -20.19 -16.56
C LEU A 152 -3.94 -18.97 -15.76
N ARG A 153 -4.50 -17.97 -16.45
CA ARG A 153 -5.07 -16.76 -15.83
C ARG A 153 -6.45 -17.01 -15.21
N ASP A 154 -7.12 -18.10 -15.59
CA ASP A 154 -8.44 -18.51 -15.10
C ASP A 154 -8.39 -19.30 -13.77
N MET A 155 -7.19 -19.54 -13.24
CA MET A 155 -7.00 -20.26 -11.99
C MET A 155 -7.31 -19.36 -10.78
N ILE A 156 -7.97 -19.93 -9.77
CA ILE A 156 -8.24 -19.29 -8.48
C ILE A 156 -7.06 -19.55 -7.57
N VAL A 157 -6.68 -18.55 -6.77
CA VAL A 157 -5.68 -18.72 -5.72
C VAL A 157 -6.28 -19.57 -4.59
N VAL A 158 -5.76 -20.79 -4.46
CA VAL A 158 -6.10 -21.74 -3.39
C VAL A 158 -5.17 -21.50 -2.19
N PRO A 159 -5.62 -21.68 -0.94
CA PRO A 159 -4.79 -21.49 0.25
C PRO A 159 -3.42 -22.19 0.20
N GLU A 160 -3.36 -23.40 -0.36
CA GLU A 160 -2.10 -24.15 -0.55
C GLU A 160 -1.03 -23.40 -1.35
N MET A 161 -1.40 -22.39 -2.14
CA MET A 161 -0.48 -21.61 -2.98
C MET A 161 0.16 -20.44 -2.23
N ILE A 162 -0.25 -20.15 -1.00
CA ILE A 162 0.27 -19.04 -0.19
C ILE A 162 1.79 -19.21 0.01
N GLY A 163 2.57 -18.16 -0.26
CA GLY A 163 4.03 -18.18 -0.17
C GLY A 163 4.73 -18.77 -1.39
N SER A 164 4.00 -19.26 -2.40
CA SER A 164 4.59 -19.60 -3.70
C SER A 164 4.82 -18.38 -4.57
N VAL A 165 5.82 -18.47 -5.45
CA VAL A 165 6.14 -17.46 -6.46
C VAL A 165 5.66 -17.95 -7.84
N ILE A 166 4.76 -17.20 -8.46
CA ILE A 166 4.11 -17.58 -9.73
C ILE A 166 4.42 -16.54 -10.80
N GLY A 167 4.90 -17.00 -11.95
CA GLY A 167 5.04 -16.18 -13.14
C GLY A 167 3.75 -16.21 -13.96
N ILE A 168 2.96 -15.14 -13.92
CA ILE A 168 1.67 -15.06 -14.63
C ILE A 168 1.89 -14.39 -15.99
N TYR A 169 1.59 -15.11 -17.07
CA TYR A 169 1.74 -14.56 -18.42
C TYR A 169 0.77 -13.42 -18.69
N SER A 170 1.31 -12.23 -19.00
CA SER A 170 0.53 -11.03 -19.34
C SER A 170 0.08 -11.01 -20.82
N GLY A 171 0.77 -11.76 -21.69
CA GLY A 171 0.63 -11.68 -23.16
C GLY A 171 1.93 -11.30 -23.87
N LYS A 172 2.91 -10.81 -23.11
CA LYS A 172 4.26 -10.48 -23.58
C LYS A 172 5.32 -11.10 -22.69
N GLU A 173 5.20 -10.88 -21.38
CA GLU A 173 6.15 -11.34 -20.37
C GLU A 173 5.45 -12.09 -19.24
N PHE A 174 6.24 -12.77 -18.40
CA PHE A 174 5.76 -13.43 -17.19
C PHE A 174 5.98 -12.50 -16.00
N ASN A 175 4.88 -11.98 -15.45
CA ASN A 175 4.93 -11.13 -14.29
C ASN A 175 5.11 -12.01 -13.05
N GLN A 176 6.18 -11.80 -12.30
CA GLN A 176 6.46 -12.54 -11.08
C GLN A 176 5.58 -11.99 -9.94
N VAL A 177 4.72 -12.84 -9.41
CA VAL A 177 3.81 -12.53 -8.31
C VAL A 177 4.07 -13.50 -7.16
N GLU A 178 4.40 -12.95 -6.00
CA GLU A 178 4.45 -13.69 -4.74
C GLU A 178 3.06 -13.72 -4.12
N ILE A 179 2.53 -14.93 -3.87
CA ILE A 179 1.16 -15.09 -3.39
C ILE A 179 1.09 -14.80 -1.89
N LYS A 180 0.39 -13.72 -1.57
CA LYS A 180 0.08 -13.32 -0.18
C LYS A 180 -1.25 -13.94 0.27
N PRO A 181 -1.47 -14.10 1.59
CA PRO A 181 -2.75 -14.57 2.13
C PRO A 181 -3.96 -13.75 1.66
N GLU A 182 -3.79 -12.44 1.51
CA GLU A 182 -4.82 -11.50 1.04
C GLU A 182 -5.34 -11.80 -0.37
N MET A 183 -4.59 -12.58 -1.16
CA MET A 183 -4.93 -12.92 -2.53
C MET A 183 -5.84 -14.16 -2.63
N VAL A 184 -6.12 -14.85 -1.53
CA VAL A 184 -6.94 -16.08 -1.54
C VAL A 184 -8.35 -15.79 -2.06
N GLY A 185 -8.81 -16.67 -2.95
CA GLY A 185 -10.13 -16.56 -3.59
C GLY A 185 -10.15 -15.65 -4.83
N HIS A 186 -9.12 -14.85 -5.09
CA HIS A 186 -9.00 -14.06 -6.32
C HIS A 186 -8.48 -14.92 -7.48
N TYR A 187 -8.70 -14.45 -8.72
CA TYR A 187 -8.13 -15.09 -9.91
C TYR A 187 -6.71 -14.60 -10.19
N LEU A 188 -5.85 -15.49 -10.72
CA LEU A 188 -4.50 -15.11 -11.15
C LEU A 188 -4.50 -13.98 -12.20
N ALA A 189 -5.54 -13.90 -13.03
CA ALA A 189 -5.72 -12.82 -13.99
C ALA A 189 -5.70 -11.42 -13.36
N GLU A 190 -6.17 -11.27 -12.11
CA GLU A 190 -6.34 -9.98 -11.44
C GLU A 190 -4.99 -9.36 -11.06
N PHE A 191 -3.96 -10.18 -10.87
CA PHE A 191 -2.62 -9.74 -10.46
C PHE A 191 -1.69 -9.43 -11.64
N SER A 192 -2.13 -9.69 -12.87
CA SER A 192 -1.33 -9.44 -14.08
C SER A 192 -2.15 -8.67 -15.11
N ILE A 193 -1.84 -7.38 -15.24
CA ILE A 193 -2.45 -6.50 -16.24
C ILE A 193 -1.92 -6.91 -17.62
N SER A 194 -2.82 -7.08 -18.58
CA SER A 194 -2.50 -7.52 -19.95
C SER A 194 -2.16 -6.39 -20.92
N TYR A 195 -2.22 -5.15 -20.45
CA TYR A 195 -1.93 -3.96 -21.24
C TYR A 195 -1.11 -2.98 -20.40
N LYS A 196 -0.50 -2.02 -21.08
CA LYS A 196 0.18 -0.91 -20.41
C LYS A 196 -0.81 0.23 -20.25
N PRO A 197 -1.10 0.71 -19.03
CA PRO A 197 -2.02 1.82 -18.84
C PRO A 197 -1.49 3.06 -19.57
N VAL A 198 -2.33 3.65 -20.42
CA VAL A 198 -1.99 4.85 -21.18
C VAL A 198 -2.08 6.05 -20.24
N LYS A 199 -0.96 6.74 -20.02
CA LYS A 199 -0.95 8.05 -19.38
C LYS A 199 -0.98 9.10 -20.49
N HIS A 200 -2.07 9.85 -20.58
CA HIS A 200 -2.13 10.98 -21.50
C HIS A 200 -1.13 12.04 -21.06
N GLY A 201 -0.05 12.19 -21.83
CA GLY A 201 0.86 13.31 -21.71
C GLY A 201 0.35 14.52 -22.49
N ARG A 202 1.18 15.56 -22.54
CA ARG A 202 1.02 16.58 -23.58
C ARG A 202 1.09 15.89 -24.95
N PRO A 203 0.21 16.22 -25.90
CA PRO A 203 0.33 15.72 -27.26
C PRO A 203 1.74 16.03 -27.77
N GLY A 204 2.55 15.00 -27.98
CA GLY A 204 3.83 15.15 -28.64
C GLY A 204 3.62 15.66 -30.06
N ILE A 205 4.60 16.35 -30.63
CA ILE A 205 4.59 16.68 -32.05
C ILE A 205 4.54 15.35 -32.83
N GLY A 206 3.49 15.15 -33.65
CA GLY A 206 3.22 13.90 -34.36
C GLY A 206 2.25 12.93 -33.66
N ALA A 207 1.77 13.23 -32.44
CA ALA A 207 0.85 12.35 -31.71
C ALA A 207 -0.62 12.46 -32.15
N THR A 208 -1.01 13.59 -32.75
CA THR A 208 -2.35 13.78 -33.30
C THR A 208 -2.36 13.37 -34.77
N HIS A 209 -3.46 12.77 -35.24
CA HIS A 209 -3.59 12.33 -36.65
C HIS A 209 -3.35 13.48 -37.66
N SER A 210 -3.72 14.71 -37.29
CA SER A 210 -3.45 15.93 -38.08
C SER A 210 -1.98 16.33 -38.13
N SER A 211 -1.20 16.03 -37.09
CA SER A 211 0.24 16.34 -37.03
C SER A 211 1.14 15.31 -37.72
N ARG A 212 0.59 14.19 -38.21
CA ARG A 212 1.38 13.12 -38.87
C ARG A 212 2.03 13.56 -40.18
N PHE A 213 1.47 14.57 -40.84
CA PHE A 213 1.93 15.08 -42.14
C PHE A 213 2.66 16.42 -42.05
N ILE A 214 2.92 16.93 -40.85
CA ILE A 214 3.68 18.16 -40.67
C ILE A 214 5.17 17.80 -40.77
N PRO A 215 5.90 18.30 -41.79
CA PRO A 215 7.33 18.03 -41.91
C PRO A 215 8.07 18.67 -40.73
N LEU A 216 8.84 17.86 -40.01
CA LEU A 216 9.75 18.33 -38.97
C LEU A 216 10.99 18.94 -39.65
N LYS A 217 11.43 20.10 -39.16
CA LYS A 217 12.63 20.80 -39.63
C LYS A 217 13.81 20.53 -38.71
#